data_AF-A0A6S7JQR7-F1
#
_entry.id   AF-A0A6S7JQR7-F1
#
_cell.length_a   1.000
_cell.length_b   1.000
_cell.length_c   1.000
_cell.angle_alpha   90.00
_cell.angle_beta   90.00
_cell.angle_gamma   90.00
#
_symmetry.space_group_name_H-M   'P 1'
#
loop_
_entity.id
_entity.type
_entity.pdbx_description
1 polymer ?
#
loop_
_entity_poly.entity_id
_entity_poly.type
_entity_poly.pdbx_seq_one_letter_code
_entity_poly.pdbx_strand_id
1 'polypeptide(L)'
;TMKGELLQMQHQVKEMFNTQKEMLEAIRNLTTAYEMSTAKGKAASSHDTKGNIVVLGGQNGVFVSSSWLNSVEVYSLANRTWSKLAPMQERRAAATAHFHNDQVMVTGGSYGVRSATWSVEYIQIPGKDLSFKGLLDAFLIGKLPFECCGHKTTILNDYLWLVGGSDFRNQQPCSSAIYMKSLQRHSTGIFQIKCRMPEPLSYHALEVVDNEILIIGGSTNGGADGIVKTVLSYNTATNALREVHPLPFPMADMATVKHGDDVIIIGGVNKDREYLNTVFK
;
A
#
# COMPACT_ATOMS: atom_id res chain seq x y z
N THR A 1 -31.45 12.10 6.86
CA THR A 1 -31.74 13.03 5.74
C THR A 1 -30.45 13.28 5.00
N MET A 2 -30.50 13.50 3.68
CA MET A 2 -29.32 13.77 2.83
C MET A 2 -28.41 14.89 3.40
N LYS A 3 -29.01 15.85 4.11
CA LYS A 3 -28.31 16.94 4.81
C LYS A 3 -27.50 16.47 6.04
N GLY A 4 -27.98 15.45 6.77
CA GLY A 4 -27.27 14.88 7.92
C GLY A 4 -26.04 14.08 7.50
N GLU A 5 -26.15 13.29 6.42
CA GLU A 5 -25.02 12.54 5.85
C GLU A 5 -23.93 13.48 5.31
N LEU A 6 -24.32 14.58 4.66
CA LEU A 6 -23.38 15.59 4.17
C LEU A 6 -22.61 16.28 5.31
N LEU A 7 -23.27 16.60 6.42
CA LEU A 7 -22.63 17.20 7.59
C LEU A 7 -21.64 16.24 8.27
N GLN A 8 -22.01 14.97 8.38
CA GLN A 8 -21.13 13.93 8.93
C GLN A 8 -19.89 13.74 8.05
N MET A 9 -20.06 13.72 6.73
CA MET A 9 -18.93 13.65 5.79
C MET A 9 -18.03 14.88 5.85
N GLN A 10 -18.58 16.10 5.94
CA GLN A 10 -17.79 17.32 6.07
C GLN A 10 -16.95 17.31 7.35
N HIS A 11 -17.50 16.76 8.43
CA HIS A 11 -16.77 16.57 9.68
C HIS A 11 -15.63 15.56 9.51
N GLN A 12 -15.89 14.40 8.91
CA GLN A 12 -14.88 13.37 8.63
C GLN A 12 -13.74 13.86 7.73
N VAL A 13 -14.04 14.64 6.69
CA VAL A 13 -13.02 15.25 5.81
C VAL A 13 -12.14 16.23 6.59
N LYS A 14 -12.75 17.03 7.48
CA LYS A 14 -12.00 17.97 8.32
C LYS A 14 -11.09 17.24 9.30
N GLU A 15 -11.57 16.15 9.89
CA GLU A 15 -10.73 15.29 10.74
C GLU A 15 -9.60 14.67 9.93
N MET A 16 -9.85 14.12 8.74
CA MET A 16 -8.82 13.58 7.86
C MET A 16 -7.72 14.62 7.53
N PHE A 17 -8.09 15.87 7.25
CA PHE A 17 -7.10 16.94 7.02
C PHE A 17 -6.28 17.27 8.27
N ASN A 18 -6.90 17.25 9.45
CA ASN A 18 -6.17 17.43 10.71
C ASN A 18 -5.22 16.27 10.95
N THR A 19 -5.64 15.02 10.73
CA THR A 19 -4.80 13.82 10.85
C THR A 19 -3.62 13.87 9.87
N GLN A 20 -3.83 14.33 8.63
CA GLN A 20 -2.73 14.53 7.67
C GLN A 20 -1.72 15.58 8.15
N LYS A 21 -2.20 16.68 8.76
CA LYS A 21 -1.33 17.72 9.32
C LYS A 21 -0.54 17.20 10.51
N GLU A 22 -1.18 16.46 11.42
CA GLU A 22 -0.55 15.82 12.56
C GLU A 22 0.48 14.77 12.13
N MET A 23 0.18 13.98 11.09
CA MET A 23 1.12 13.03 10.49
C MET A 23 2.35 13.75 9.90
N LEU A 24 2.17 14.88 9.21
CA LEU A 24 3.28 15.68 8.71
C LEU A 24 4.15 16.26 9.84
N GLU A 25 3.54 16.68 10.94
CA GLU A 25 4.26 17.15 12.14
C GLU A 25 4.99 16.00 12.83
N ALA A 26 4.38 14.81 12.92
CA ALA A 26 5.02 13.60 13.44
C ALA A 26 6.23 13.19 12.59
N ILE A 27 6.11 13.22 11.25
CA ILE A 27 7.24 12.97 10.33
C ILE A 27 8.37 13.96 10.58
N ARG A 28 8.07 15.26 10.77
CA ARG A 28 9.09 16.28 11.09
C ARG A 28 9.80 15.98 12.40
N ASN A 29 9.07 15.58 13.43
CA ASN A 29 9.64 15.26 14.75
C ASN A 29 10.50 13.99 14.71
N LEU A 30 10.05 12.95 14.01
CA LEU A 30 10.81 11.71 13.79
C LEU A 30 12.11 11.96 13.01
N THR A 31 12.05 12.82 11.99
CA THR A 31 13.23 13.22 11.22
C THR A 31 14.25 13.94 12.11
N THR A 32 13.78 14.84 12.97
CA THR A 32 14.63 15.57 13.93
C THR A 32 15.27 14.62 14.95
N ALA A 33 14.53 13.63 15.44
CA ALA A 33 15.04 12.60 16.35
C ALA A 33 16.10 11.71 15.69
N TYR A 34 15.90 11.31 14.42
CA TYR A 34 16.85 10.52 13.66
C TYR A 34 18.17 11.28 13.41
N GLU A 35 18.09 12.56 13.03
CA GLU A 35 19.24 13.46 12.86
C GLU A 35 20.04 13.61 14.17
N MET A 36 19.37 13.75 15.32
CA MET A 36 20.04 13.80 16.62
C MET A 36 20.73 12.48 17.01
N SER A 37 20.20 11.33 16.59
CA SER A 37 20.80 10.02 16.86
C SER A 37 22.05 9.77 16.00
N THR A 38 22.00 10.14 14.72
CA THR A 38 23.11 9.96 13.76
C THR A 38 24.26 10.94 14.04
N ALA A 39 23.97 12.14 14.56
CA ALA A 39 24.99 13.08 15.00
C ALA A 39 25.87 12.56 16.17
N LYS A 40 25.37 11.61 16.97
CA LYS A 40 26.13 10.99 18.08
C LYS A 40 26.97 9.77 17.66
N GLY A 41 26.83 9.28 16.42
CA GLY A 41 27.53 8.10 15.93
C GLY A 41 28.16 8.33 14.55
N LYS A 42 29.18 9.16 14.44
CA LYS A 42 29.96 9.27 13.18
C LYS A 42 31.09 8.23 13.14
N ALA A 43 30.89 7.17 12.38
CA ALA A 43 31.93 6.48 11.62
C ALA A 43 31.32 5.92 10.32
N ALA A 44 32.12 5.92 9.25
CA ALA A 44 31.75 5.78 7.84
C ALA A 44 30.77 4.66 7.46
N SER A 45 29.77 4.99 6.62
CA SER A 45 29.21 4.05 5.64
C SER A 45 28.69 4.80 4.42
N SER A 46 29.25 4.50 3.25
CA SER A 46 28.77 4.93 1.93
C SER A 46 27.48 4.19 1.57
N HIS A 47 26.34 4.74 1.94
CA HIS A 47 25.06 4.41 1.33
C HIS A 47 24.35 5.74 1.05
N ASP A 48 23.92 5.95 -0.19
CA ASP A 48 23.06 7.09 -0.55
C ASP A 48 21.67 6.87 0.05
N THR A 49 21.56 7.04 1.38
CA THR A 49 20.32 6.98 2.18
C THR A 49 19.66 8.35 2.25
N LYS A 50 19.51 9.05 1.12
CA LYS A 50 18.61 10.21 1.07
C LYS A 50 17.18 9.66 1.05
N GLY A 51 16.63 9.41 2.23
CA GLY A 51 15.33 8.76 2.47
C GLY A 51 14.14 9.54 1.94
N ASN A 52 14.06 9.73 0.63
CA ASN A 52 12.96 10.46 0.01
C ASN A 52 11.66 9.66 0.15
N ILE A 53 10.56 10.35 0.46
CA ILE A 53 9.22 9.77 0.45
C ILE A 53 8.62 10.02 -0.93
N VAL A 54 8.09 8.99 -1.58
CA VAL A 54 7.42 9.12 -2.88
C VAL A 54 5.94 8.86 -2.68
N VAL A 55 5.12 9.81 -3.11
CA VAL A 55 3.65 9.75 -3.07
C VAL A 55 3.15 9.66 -4.50
N LEU A 56 2.23 8.70 -4.74
CA LEU A 56 1.76 8.32 -6.06
C LEU A 56 0.23 8.29 -6.08
N GLY A 57 -0.36 9.08 -6.97
CA GLY A 57 -1.81 9.09 -7.20
C GLY A 57 -2.60 9.55 -5.97
N GLY A 58 -3.63 8.78 -5.62
CA GLY A 58 -4.64 9.12 -4.62
C GLY A 58 -5.95 9.62 -5.25
N GLN A 59 -6.84 10.08 -4.39
CA GLN A 59 -8.15 10.59 -4.77
C GLN A 59 -8.34 11.96 -4.11
N ASN A 60 -8.74 12.96 -4.89
CA ASN A 60 -9.12 14.28 -4.41
C ASN A 60 -10.62 14.49 -4.57
N GLY A 61 -11.29 15.01 -3.54
CA GLY A 61 -12.74 15.23 -3.52
C GLY A 61 -13.54 14.03 -3.00
N VAL A 62 -14.84 14.25 -2.81
CA VAL A 62 -15.75 13.26 -2.18
C VAL A 62 -16.91 12.95 -3.13
N PHE A 63 -17.26 11.67 -3.26
CA PHE A 63 -18.35 11.17 -4.09
C PHE A 63 -18.33 11.72 -5.52
N VAL A 64 -19.17 12.73 -5.80
CA VAL A 64 -19.46 13.27 -7.14
C VAL A 64 -18.38 14.22 -7.68
N SER A 65 -17.51 14.75 -6.82
CA SER A 65 -16.35 15.56 -7.23
C SER A 65 -15.03 14.81 -7.07
N SER A 66 -15.09 13.49 -6.89
CA SER A 66 -13.90 12.65 -6.81
C SER A 66 -13.11 12.69 -8.11
N SER A 67 -11.82 12.97 -8.00
CA SER A 67 -10.84 12.90 -9.07
C SER A 67 -9.70 12.00 -8.63
N TRP A 68 -9.47 10.95 -9.41
CA TRP A 68 -8.30 10.10 -9.25
C TRP A 68 -7.08 10.84 -9.79
N LEU A 69 -5.98 10.78 -9.05
CA LEU A 69 -4.76 11.47 -9.42
C LEU A 69 -3.80 10.49 -10.09
N ASN A 70 -3.03 11.01 -11.04
CA ASN A 70 -1.84 10.36 -11.57
C ASN A 70 -0.57 11.16 -11.20
N SER A 71 -0.66 12.07 -10.23
CA SER A 71 0.48 12.85 -9.78
C SER A 71 1.51 11.95 -9.10
N VAL A 72 2.77 12.33 -9.27
CA VAL A 72 3.90 11.76 -8.56
C VAL A 72 4.60 12.90 -7.85
N GLU A 73 4.74 12.79 -6.55
CA GLU A 73 5.34 13.81 -5.69
C GLU A 73 6.42 13.16 -4.84
N VAL A 74 7.56 13.84 -4.72
CA VAL A 74 8.68 13.37 -3.89
C VAL A 74 8.97 14.39 -2.81
N TYR A 75 9.03 13.92 -1.57
CA TYR A 75 9.52 14.69 -0.45
C TYR A 75 10.98 14.35 -0.20
N SER A 76 11.85 15.33 -0.39
CA SER A 76 13.25 15.20 -0.03
C SER A 76 13.40 15.41 1.47
N LEU A 77 13.80 14.37 2.23
CA LEU A 77 14.11 14.55 3.65
C LEU A 77 15.31 15.49 3.85
N ALA A 78 16.29 15.44 2.94
CA ALA A 78 17.49 16.28 3.01
C ALA A 78 17.16 17.77 2.87
N ASN A 79 16.27 18.11 1.95
CA ASN A 79 15.94 19.50 1.64
C ASN A 79 14.63 19.96 2.31
N ARG A 80 13.87 19.03 2.89
CA ARG A 80 12.55 19.22 3.48
C ARG A 80 11.54 19.87 2.53
N THR A 81 11.66 19.58 1.23
CA THR A 81 10.82 20.14 0.17
C THR A 81 10.09 19.06 -0.60
N TRP A 82 8.89 19.40 -1.06
CA TRP A 82 8.14 18.64 -2.05
C TRP A 82 8.50 19.11 -3.46
N SER A 83 8.65 18.16 -4.38
CA SER A 83 8.73 18.44 -5.81
C SER A 83 7.86 17.46 -6.60
N LYS A 84 7.39 17.90 -7.77
CA LYS A 84 6.62 17.06 -8.69
C LYS A 84 7.57 16.31 -9.63
N LEU A 85 7.27 15.05 -9.87
CA LEU A 85 7.90 14.24 -10.91
C LEU A 85 6.97 14.08 -12.11
N ALA A 86 7.44 13.38 -13.14
CA ALA A 86 6.60 12.99 -14.26
C ALA A 86 5.39 12.18 -13.75
N PRO A 87 4.16 12.48 -14.22
CA PRO A 87 2.96 11.79 -13.76
C PRO A 87 2.92 10.34 -14.27
N MET A 88 2.16 9.49 -13.59
CA MET A 88 1.81 8.15 -14.07
C MET A 88 0.94 8.25 -15.33
N GLN A 89 0.96 7.21 -16.18
CA GLN A 89 0.07 7.10 -17.33
C GLN A 89 -1.37 6.91 -16.88
N GLU A 90 -1.59 6.04 -15.90
CA GLU A 90 -2.91 5.82 -15.31
C GLU A 90 -3.08 6.57 -13.99
N ARG A 91 -4.30 7.05 -13.75
CA ARG A 91 -4.70 7.57 -12.44
C ARG A 91 -4.94 6.41 -11.49
N ARG A 92 -4.53 6.52 -10.23
CA ARG A 92 -4.58 5.39 -9.29
C ARG A 92 -4.96 5.84 -7.90
N ALA A 93 -5.93 5.18 -7.27
CA ALA A 93 -6.17 5.18 -5.83
C ALA A 93 -6.24 3.73 -5.33
N ALA A 94 -5.94 3.49 -4.05
CA ALA A 94 -5.86 2.14 -3.48
C ALA A 94 -4.94 1.18 -4.30
N ALA A 95 -3.87 1.73 -4.88
CA ALA A 95 -2.79 0.98 -5.51
C ALA A 95 -1.74 0.58 -4.46
N THR A 96 -0.80 -0.27 -4.85
CA THR A 96 0.37 -0.63 -4.03
C THR A 96 1.65 -0.26 -4.74
N ALA A 97 2.66 0.17 -3.98
CA ALA A 97 3.92 0.62 -4.55
C ALA A 97 5.13 0.14 -3.73
N HIS A 98 6.22 -0.16 -4.44
CA HIS A 98 7.48 -0.61 -3.85
C HIS A 98 8.67 0.01 -4.56
N PHE A 99 9.72 0.33 -3.80
CA PHE A 99 11.03 0.56 -4.39
C PHE A 99 11.57 -0.77 -4.94
N HIS A 100 11.93 -0.78 -6.22
CA HIS A 100 12.49 -1.94 -6.90
C HIS A 100 13.45 -1.45 -7.99
N ASN A 101 14.69 -1.96 -8.00
CA ASN A 101 15.71 -1.60 -9.00
C ASN A 101 15.92 -0.10 -9.18
N ASP A 102 16.03 0.66 -8.08
CA ASP A 102 16.20 2.13 -8.07
C ASP A 102 15.02 2.95 -8.61
N GLN A 103 13.89 2.29 -8.84
CA GLN A 103 12.65 2.88 -9.32
C GLN A 103 11.54 2.60 -8.33
N VAL A 104 10.37 3.21 -8.55
CA VAL A 104 9.16 2.86 -7.81
C VAL A 104 8.23 2.10 -8.73
N MET A 105 8.00 0.83 -8.43
CA MET A 105 6.98 0.02 -9.06
C MET A 105 5.63 0.32 -8.41
N VAL A 106 4.59 0.59 -9.21
CA VAL A 106 3.21 0.76 -8.74
C VAL A 106 2.30 -0.23 -9.45
N THR A 107 1.42 -0.89 -8.72
CA THR A 107 0.56 -1.96 -9.24
C THR A 107 -0.91 -1.73 -8.92
N GLY A 108 -1.77 -1.98 -9.92
CA GLY A 108 -3.22 -1.91 -9.82
C GLY A 108 -3.77 -0.58 -9.31
N GLY A 109 -4.88 -0.63 -8.58
CA GLY A 109 -5.61 0.53 -8.08
C GLY A 109 -6.85 0.85 -8.90
N SER A 110 -7.65 1.81 -8.44
CA SER A 110 -8.82 2.34 -9.15
C SER A 110 -8.46 3.64 -9.88
N TYR A 111 -9.11 3.88 -11.02
CA TYR A 111 -8.94 5.10 -11.82
C TYR A 111 -10.26 5.90 -11.95
N GLY A 112 -11.28 5.50 -11.20
CA GLY A 112 -12.66 5.92 -11.36
C GLY A 112 -13.59 5.17 -10.41
N VAL A 113 -14.87 5.56 -10.41
CA VAL A 113 -15.92 4.86 -9.68
C VAL A 113 -16.09 3.46 -10.27
N ARG A 114 -16.03 2.42 -9.42
CA ARG A 114 -16.17 1.02 -9.83
C ARG A 114 -15.21 0.61 -10.95
N SER A 115 -14.00 1.16 -10.95
CA SER A 115 -12.94 0.74 -11.85
C SER A 115 -11.74 0.20 -11.08
N ALA A 116 -11.03 -0.71 -11.72
CA ALA A 116 -9.78 -1.25 -11.23
C ALA A 116 -8.82 -1.36 -12.42
N THR A 117 -7.53 -1.45 -12.16
CA THR A 117 -6.55 -1.74 -13.20
C THR A 117 -5.65 -2.88 -12.78
N TRP A 118 -5.06 -3.50 -13.78
CA TRP A 118 -4.10 -4.59 -13.73
C TRP A 118 -2.72 -4.13 -14.20
N SER A 119 -2.63 -2.86 -14.64
CA SER A 119 -1.39 -2.29 -15.12
C SER A 119 -0.37 -2.17 -13.99
N VAL A 120 0.88 -2.37 -14.37
CA VAL A 120 2.06 -2.10 -13.55
C VAL A 120 2.84 -0.99 -14.23
N GLU A 121 3.24 0.02 -13.47
CA GLU A 121 4.05 1.12 -13.95
C GLU A 121 5.33 1.26 -13.11
N TYR A 122 6.39 1.75 -13.74
CA TYR A 122 7.66 2.06 -13.08
C TYR A 122 7.95 3.55 -13.19
N ILE A 123 8.11 4.17 -12.03
CA ILE A 123 8.35 5.60 -11.89
C ILE A 123 9.82 5.83 -11.60
N GLN A 124 10.44 6.66 -12.45
CA GLN A 124 11.84 7.04 -12.30
C GLN A 124 11.98 8.10 -11.20
N ILE A 125 12.97 7.92 -10.33
CA ILE A 125 13.33 8.91 -9.31
C ILE A 125 14.59 9.66 -9.78
N PRO A 126 14.55 11.00 -9.93
CA PRO A 126 15.69 11.78 -10.41
C PRO A 126 16.94 11.62 -9.54
N GLY A 127 18.11 11.70 -10.16
CA GLY A 127 19.41 11.55 -9.49
C GLY A 127 19.92 10.10 -9.44
N LYS A 128 19.08 9.15 -9.85
CA LYS A 128 19.52 7.80 -10.20
C LYS A 128 19.52 7.70 -11.73
N ASP A 129 20.69 7.41 -12.30
CA ASP A 129 20.85 7.24 -13.74
C ASP A 129 20.00 6.05 -14.23
N LEU A 130 19.83 5.91 -15.55
CA LEU A 130 19.49 4.69 -16.32
C LEU A 130 18.32 4.84 -17.32
N SER A 131 18.55 5.56 -18.41
CA SER A 131 17.66 5.55 -19.58
C SER A 131 17.83 4.26 -20.41
N PHE A 132 17.23 3.15 -19.95
CA PHE A 132 16.74 1.98 -20.75
C PHE A 132 16.09 0.92 -19.83
N LYS A 133 16.55 0.85 -18.57
CA LYS A 133 16.21 -0.22 -17.63
C LYS A 133 14.75 -0.23 -17.19
N GLY A 134 14.14 0.94 -16.95
CA GLY A 134 12.76 1.00 -16.45
C GLY A 134 11.68 0.54 -17.42
N LEU A 135 11.85 0.79 -18.72
CA LEU A 135 10.95 0.28 -19.75
C LEU A 135 11.01 -1.27 -19.82
N LEU A 136 12.21 -1.84 -19.70
CA LEU A 136 12.41 -3.29 -19.67
C LEU A 136 11.83 -3.91 -18.38
N ASP A 137 12.02 -3.29 -17.23
CA ASP A 137 11.51 -3.79 -15.94
C ASP A 137 9.96 -3.78 -15.90
N ALA A 138 9.31 -2.75 -16.45
CA ALA A 138 7.86 -2.71 -16.63
C ALA A 138 7.35 -3.81 -17.58
N PHE A 139 8.03 -3.98 -18.72
CA PHE A 139 7.70 -5.02 -19.69
C PHE A 139 7.82 -6.44 -19.10
N LEU A 140 8.84 -6.67 -18.27
CA LEU A 140 9.11 -7.97 -17.65
C LEU A 140 8.03 -8.39 -16.64
N ILE A 141 7.54 -7.44 -15.84
CA ILE A 141 6.44 -7.74 -14.91
C ILE A 141 5.10 -7.85 -15.66
N GLY A 142 4.89 -7.04 -16.69
CA GLY A 142 3.66 -7.06 -17.46
C GLY A 142 2.47 -6.59 -16.62
N LYS A 143 1.39 -7.38 -16.59
CA LYS A 143 0.15 -7.03 -15.89
C LYS A 143 -0.12 -7.99 -14.73
N LEU A 144 -0.83 -7.49 -13.73
CA LEU A 144 -1.43 -8.31 -12.67
C LEU A 144 -2.38 -9.35 -13.27
N PRO A 145 -2.64 -10.48 -12.59
CA PRO A 145 -3.46 -11.57 -13.14
C PRO A 145 -4.93 -11.21 -13.35
N PHE A 146 -5.40 -10.13 -12.71
CA PHE A 146 -6.74 -9.56 -12.84
C PHE A 146 -6.68 -8.07 -12.49
N GLU A 147 -7.72 -7.32 -12.87
CA GLU A 147 -7.84 -5.93 -12.46
C GLU A 147 -8.23 -5.86 -10.98
N CYS A 148 -7.45 -5.13 -10.19
CA CYS A 148 -7.70 -5.06 -8.76
C CYS A 148 -7.34 -3.71 -8.16
N CYS A 149 -8.05 -3.38 -7.09
CA CYS A 149 -7.71 -2.28 -6.19
C CYS A 149 -7.94 -2.74 -4.74
N GLY A 150 -7.33 -2.05 -3.78
CA GLY A 150 -7.35 -2.50 -2.39
C GLY A 150 -6.66 -3.85 -2.19
N HIS A 151 -5.94 -4.36 -3.20
CA HIS A 151 -4.99 -5.45 -3.05
C HIS A 151 -3.78 -4.98 -2.26
N LYS A 152 -2.99 -5.92 -1.74
CA LYS A 152 -1.66 -5.63 -1.24
C LYS A 152 -0.62 -6.42 -2.03
N THR A 153 0.49 -5.75 -2.35
CA THR A 153 1.68 -6.42 -2.85
C THR A 153 2.82 -6.28 -1.85
N THR A 154 3.78 -7.20 -1.90
CA THR A 154 5.06 -7.07 -1.21
C THR A 154 6.16 -7.76 -2.00
N ILE A 155 7.40 -7.28 -1.86
CA ILE A 155 8.58 -7.92 -2.45
C ILE A 155 9.29 -8.69 -1.35
N LEU A 156 9.43 -10.00 -1.54
CA LEU A 156 10.12 -10.89 -0.61
C LEU A 156 10.91 -11.93 -1.41
N ASN A 157 12.22 -12.00 -1.17
CA ASN A 157 13.16 -12.92 -1.82
C ASN A 157 13.13 -12.85 -3.37
N ASP A 158 13.14 -11.64 -3.94
CA ASP A 158 13.02 -11.39 -5.40
C ASP A 158 11.71 -11.87 -6.04
N TYR A 159 10.68 -12.10 -5.24
CA TYR A 159 9.33 -12.36 -5.72
C TYR A 159 8.40 -11.23 -5.34
N LEU A 160 7.56 -10.83 -6.32
CA LEU A 160 6.38 -10.03 -6.07
C LEU A 160 5.26 -10.97 -5.61
N TRP A 161 4.81 -10.75 -4.38
CA TRP A 161 3.64 -11.37 -3.82
C TRP A 161 2.45 -10.44 -3.99
N LEU A 162 1.32 -10.98 -4.44
CA LEU A 162 0.06 -10.25 -4.58
C LEU A 162 -1.00 -10.99 -3.77
N VAL A 163 -1.63 -10.27 -2.85
CA VAL A 163 -2.66 -10.79 -1.96
C VAL A 163 -3.93 -9.98 -2.12
N GLY A 164 -5.04 -10.70 -2.37
CA GLY A 164 -6.38 -10.16 -2.38
C GLY A 164 -6.65 -9.03 -3.37
N GLY A 165 -7.53 -8.12 -2.97
CA GLY A 165 -8.03 -7.00 -3.78
C GLY A 165 -9.36 -7.27 -4.46
N SER A 166 -10.05 -6.21 -4.87
CA SER A 166 -11.39 -6.29 -5.47
C SER A 166 -11.39 -5.87 -6.93
N ASP A 167 -12.13 -6.61 -7.76
CA ASP A 167 -12.53 -6.20 -9.11
C ASP A 167 -13.98 -5.69 -9.07
N PHE A 168 -14.16 -4.39 -9.21
CA PHE A 168 -15.49 -3.77 -9.14
C PHE A 168 -16.38 -4.03 -10.37
N ARG A 169 -15.85 -4.59 -11.47
CA ARG A 169 -16.60 -4.78 -12.71
C ARG A 169 -17.42 -6.05 -12.74
N ASN A 170 -17.01 -7.09 -12.01
CA ASN A 170 -17.55 -8.44 -12.16
C ASN A 170 -18.52 -8.87 -11.06
N GLN A 171 -19.00 -7.96 -10.19
CA GLN A 171 -19.82 -8.28 -9.01
C GLN A 171 -19.20 -9.35 -8.07
N GLN A 172 -17.97 -9.78 -8.35
CA GLN A 172 -17.27 -10.78 -7.58
C GLN A 172 -16.50 -10.10 -6.45
N PRO A 173 -16.62 -10.66 -5.23
CA PRO A 173 -16.00 -10.15 -4.03
C PRO A 173 -14.49 -10.26 -4.17
N CYS A 174 -13.78 -9.81 -3.18
CA CYS A 174 -12.33 -9.72 -3.20
C CYS A 174 -11.65 -11.05 -3.62
N SER A 175 -10.38 -11.02 -4.01
CA SER A 175 -9.64 -12.26 -4.29
C SER A 175 -9.24 -12.93 -2.98
N SER A 176 -9.31 -14.26 -2.94
CA SER A 176 -8.71 -15.07 -1.86
C SER A 176 -7.32 -15.59 -2.21
N ALA A 177 -6.85 -15.42 -3.44
CA ALA A 177 -5.60 -16.01 -3.88
C ALA A 177 -4.37 -15.21 -3.42
N ILE A 178 -3.32 -15.94 -3.03
CA ILE A 178 -1.97 -15.45 -2.81
C ILE A 178 -1.17 -15.83 -4.05
N TYR A 179 -0.84 -14.82 -4.86
CA TYR A 179 -0.04 -15.00 -6.07
C TYR A 179 1.42 -14.68 -5.82
N MET A 180 2.29 -15.31 -6.60
CA MET A 180 3.72 -15.07 -6.61
C MET A 180 4.22 -14.94 -8.05
N LYS A 181 5.08 -13.96 -8.29
CA LYS A 181 5.78 -13.79 -9.58
C LYS A 181 7.25 -13.45 -9.32
N SER A 182 8.16 -14.11 -10.04
CA SER A 182 9.59 -13.78 -9.98
C SER A 182 9.86 -12.42 -10.62
N LEU A 183 10.73 -11.63 -9.99
CA LEU A 183 11.18 -10.33 -10.49
C LEU A 183 12.48 -10.42 -11.30
N GLN A 184 13.04 -11.62 -11.46
CA GLN A 184 14.29 -11.81 -12.18
C GLN A 184 14.11 -11.66 -13.69
N ARG A 185 15.08 -10.99 -14.35
CA ARG A 185 15.07 -10.64 -15.78
C ARG A 185 14.90 -11.78 -16.77
N HIS A 186 15.30 -12.99 -16.39
CA HIS A 186 15.21 -14.17 -17.25
C HIS A 186 13.99 -15.04 -16.93
N SER A 187 13.18 -14.64 -15.95
CA SER A 187 11.94 -15.34 -15.65
C SER A 187 10.87 -14.91 -16.65
N THR A 188 10.29 -15.86 -17.38
CA THR A 188 9.10 -15.64 -18.23
C THR A 188 7.82 -15.51 -17.39
N GLY A 189 7.95 -15.15 -16.11
CA GLY A 189 7.04 -15.56 -15.05
C GLY A 189 5.62 -15.04 -15.21
N ILE A 190 4.69 -15.96 -15.47
CA ILE A 190 3.27 -15.77 -15.16
C ILE A 190 3.09 -15.75 -13.64
N PHE A 191 2.08 -15.03 -13.15
CA PHE A 191 1.70 -15.11 -11.74
C PHE A 191 1.22 -16.53 -11.42
N GLN A 192 1.79 -17.13 -10.36
CA GLN A 192 1.41 -18.45 -9.87
C GLN A 192 0.59 -18.32 -8.60
N ILE A 193 -0.52 -19.05 -8.49
CA ILE A 193 -1.25 -19.16 -7.23
C ILE A 193 -0.48 -20.11 -6.32
N LYS A 194 -0.09 -19.63 -5.14
CA LYS A 194 0.63 -20.44 -4.14
C LYS A 194 -0.30 -21.02 -3.09
N CYS A 195 -1.23 -20.21 -2.62
CA CYS A 195 -2.20 -20.56 -1.59
C CYS A 195 -3.50 -19.76 -1.78
N ARG A 196 -4.56 -20.14 -1.07
CA ARG A 196 -5.80 -19.38 -0.98
C ARG A 196 -6.15 -19.15 0.49
N MET A 197 -6.49 -17.91 0.81
CA MET A 197 -7.08 -17.52 2.08
C MET A 197 -8.45 -18.18 2.25
N PRO A 198 -8.89 -18.46 3.49
CA PRO A 198 -10.22 -19.00 3.76
C PRO A 198 -11.32 -18.08 3.22
N GLU A 199 -11.15 -16.78 3.44
CA GLU A 199 -12.04 -15.74 2.93
C GLU A 199 -11.33 -14.86 1.90
N PRO A 200 -12.03 -14.35 0.89
CA PRO A 200 -11.53 -13.28 0.04
C PRO A 200 -11.24 -12.02 0.87
N LEU A 201 -10.23 -11.21 0.52
CA LEU A 201 -9.94 -9.97 1.25
C LEU A 201 -9.52 -8.82 0.33
N SER A 202 -10.00 -7.62 0.60
CA SER A 202 -9.46 -6.35 0.08
C SER A 202 -9.35 -5.33 1.21
N TYR A 203 -8.57 -4.27 1.00
CA TYR A 203 -8.28 -3.26 2.00
C TYR A 203 -7.72 -3.85 3.31
N HIS A 204 -7.11 -5.03 3.26
CA HIS A 204 -6.34 -5.62 4.37
C HIS A 204 -4.98 -4.94 4.44
N ALA A 205 -4.31 -5.03 5.59
CA ALA A 205 -2.89 -4.73 5.68
C ALA A 205 -2.05 -5.97 5.38
N LEU A 206 -0.80 -5.73 4.93
CA LEU A 206 0.13 -6.78 4.53
C LEU A 206 1.54 -6.41 4.99
N GLU A 207 2.14 -7.23 5.85
CA GLU A 207 3.48 -7.00 6.38
C GLU A 207 4.34 -8.26 6.27
N VAL A 208 5.66 -8.08 6.20
CA VAL A 208 6.61 -9.20 6.21
C VAL A 208 7.32 -9.25 7.56
N VAL A 209 7.10 -10.33 8.30
CA VAL A 209 7.72 -10.60 9.61
C VAL A 209 8.37 -11.97 9.55
N ASP A 210 9.67 -12.04 9.83
CA ASP A 210 10.45 -13.30 9.83
C ASP A 210 10.27 -14.18 8.59
N ASN A 211 10.26 -13.55 7.40
CA ASN A 211 10.01 -14.18 6.10
C ASN A 211 8.61 -14.82 5.94
N GLU A 212 7.70 -14.58 6.88
CA GLU A 212 6.27 -14.84 6.75
C GLU A 212 5.54 -13.57 6.27
N ILE A 213 4.48 -13.76 5.50
CA ILE A 213 3.58 -12.69 5.07
C ILE A 213 2.39 -12.67 6.02
N LEU A 214 2.25 -11.60 6.79
CA LEU A 214 1.13 -11.35 7.69
C LEU A 214 0.04 -10.57 6.96
N ILE A 215 -1.18 -11.11 6.95
CA ILE A 215 -2.36 -10.55 6.29
C ILE A 215 -3.35 -10.17 7.38
N ILE A 216 -3.66 -8.88 7.51
CA ILE A 216 -4.27 -8.32 8.72
C ILE A 216 -5.60 -7.64 8.35
N GLY A 217 -6.71 -8.16 8.91
CA GLY A 217 -8.04 -7.57 8.77
C GLY A 217 -8.50 -7.48 7.31
N GLY A 218 -9.08 -6.34 6.95
CA GLY A 218 -9.64 -6.08 5.62
C GLY A 218 -11.12 -6.39 5.53
N SER A 219 -11.65 -6.41 4.31
CA SER A 219 -13.05 -6.66 4.00
C SER A 219 -13.22 -7.78 2.99
N THR A 220 -14.16 -8.69 3.25
CA THR A 220 -14.45 -9.84 2.38
C THR A 220 -15.24 -9.47 1.13
N ASN A 221 -15.95 -8.36 1.16
CA ASN A 221 -16.77 -7.88 0.06
C ASN A 221 -16.41 -6.45 -0.39
N GLY A 222 -15.36 -5.85 0.19
CA GLY A 222 -14.94 -4.48 -0.03
C GLY A 222 -15.82 -3.42 0.66
N GLY A 223 -16.88 -3.84 1.37
CA GLY A 223 -17.78 -3.01 2.16
C GLY A 223 -17.55 -3.13 3.67
N ALA A 224 -18.19 -2.24 4.43
CA ALA A 224 -18.01 -2.17 5.88
C ALA A 224 -18.61 -3.39 6.62
N ASP A 225 -19.68 -3.96 6.10
CA ASP A 225 -20.35 -5.16 6.62
C ASP A 225 -19.46 -6.42 6.52
N GLY A 226 -18.60 -6.47 5.50
CA GLY A 226 -17.62 -7.53 5.29
C GLY A 226 -16.29 -7.35 6.04
N ILE A 227 -16.12 -6.31 6.87
CA ILE A 227 -14.87 -6.09 7.59
C ILE A 227 -14.60 -7.23 8.59
N VAL A 228 -13.38 -7.74 8.66
CA VAL A 228 -12.99 -8.84 9.55
C VAL A 228 -11.88 -8.43 10.51
N LYS A 229 -11.73 -9.22 11.58
CA LYS A 229 -10.62 -9.10 12.55
C LYS A 229 -9.56 -10.18 12.38
N THR A 230 -9.73 -11.06 11.39
CA THR A 230 -8.86 -12.20 11.15
C THR A 230 -7.45 -11.72 10.79
N VAL A 231 -6.45 -12.42 11.32
CA VAL A 231 -5.06 -12.23 10.95
C VAL A 231 -4.50 -13.56 10.52
N LEU A 232 -3.91 -13.61 9.32
CA LEU A 232 -3.32 -14.83 8.77
C LEU A 232 -1.81 -14.65 8.65
N SER A 233 -1.04 -15.65 9.06
CA SER A 233 0.38 -15.74 8.73
C SER A 233 0.58 -16.79 7.63
N TYR A 234 1.27 -16.39 6.57
CA TYR A 234 1.63 -17.24 5.45
C TYR A 234 3.14 -17.46 5.39
N ASN A 235 3.56 -18.71 5.65
CA ASN A 235 4.94 -19.12 5.55
C ASN A 235 5.31 -19.42 4.09
N THR A 236 6.18 -18.60 3.51
CA THR A 236 6.55 -18.70 2.09
C THR A 236 7.41 -19.92 1.77
N ALA A 237 8.16 -20.46 2.74
CA ALA A 237 9.03 -21.61 2.55
C ALA A 237 8.26 -22.94 2.59
N THR A 238 7.30 -23.07 3.49
CA THR A 238 6.49 -24.30 3.65
C THR A 238 5.17 -24.26 2.88
N ASN A 239 4.80 -23.12 2.30
CA ASN A 239 3.50 -22.88 1.67
C ASN A 239 2.32 -23.12 2.63
N ALA A 240 2.52 -22.85 3.92
CA ALA A 240 1.52 -23.05 4.96
C ALA A 240 0.87 -21.72 5.34
N LEU A 241 -0.46 -21.70 5.38
CA LEU A 241 -1.27 -20.59 5.85
C LEU A 241 -1.93 -20.97 7.16
N ARG A 242 -1.85 -20.09 8.17
CA ARG A 242 -2.50 -20.30 9.47
C ARG A 242 -3.13 -19.01 9.96
N GLU A 243 -4.23 -19.12 10.67
CA GLU A 243 -4.76 -18.01 11.45
C GLU A 243 -3.90 -17.81 12.71
N VAL A 244 -3.62 -16.56 13.04
CA VAL A 244 -2.90 -16.14 14.24
C VAL A 244 -3.81 -15.29 15.13
N HIS A 245 -3.27 -14.69 16.19
CA HIS A 245 -4.08 -13.91 17.11
C HIS A 245 -4.85 -12.80 16.36
N PRO A 246 -6.20 -12.74 16.47
CA PRO A 246 -6.99 -11.77 15.73
C PRO A 246 -6.81 -10.37 16.27
N LEU A 247 -7.21 -9.38 15.47
CA LEU A 247 -7.34 -8.00 15.91
C LEU A 247 -8.36 -7.88 17.06
N PRO A 248 -8.21 -6.88 17.95
CA PRO A 248 -9.16 -6.65 19.04
C PRO A 248 -10.59 -6.43 18.56
N PHE A 249 -10.75 -5.82 17.37
CA PHE A 249 -12.02 -5.58 16.71
C PHE A 249 -11.83 -5.57 15.17
N PRO A 250 -12.90 -5.74 14.37
CA PRO A 250 -12.80 -5.76 12.91
C PRO A 250 -12.34 -4.43 12.34
N MET A 251 -11.37 -4.46 11.43
CA MET A 251 -10.76 -3.26 10.86
C MET A 251 -10.26 -3.50 9.44
N ALA A 252 -10.43 -2.50 8.58
CA ALA A 252 -9.90 -2.46 7.21
C ALA A 252 -9.23 -1.10 6.94
N ASP A 253 -8.57 -0.98 5.80
CA ASP A 253 -7.90 0.23 5.29
C ASP A 253 -6.95 0.88 6.30
N MET A 254 -6.31 0.04 7.12
CA MET A 254 -5.34 0.45 8.12
C MET A 254 -3.95 0.67 7.53
N ALA A 255 -3.17 1.52 8.17
CA ALA A 255 -1.73 1.59 7.94
C ALA A 255 -1.02 0.62 8.89
N THR A 256 0.04 -0.02 8.39
CA THR A 256 0.91 -0.89 9.18
C THR A 256 2.36 -0.49 9.02
N VAL A 257 3.14 -0.71 10.07
CA VAL A 257 4.58 -0.47 10.09
C VAL A 257 5.26 -1.56 10.90
N LYS A 258 6.20 -2.28 10.31
CA LYS A 258 7.11 -3.15 11.06
C LYS A 258 8.01 -2.32 11.98
N HIS A 259 8.05 -2.66 13.27
CA HIS A 259 8.94 -2.05 14.25
C HIS A 259 9.60 -3.13 15.13
N GLY A 260 10.86 -3.46 14.82
CA GLY A 260 11.52 -4.60 15.44
C GLY A 260 10.80 -5.90 15.05
N ASP A 261 10.39 -6.67 16.06
CA ASP A 261 9.61 -7.91 15.90
C ASP A 261 8.08 -7.65 15.92
N ASP A 262 7.66 -6.43 16.24
CA ASP A 262 6.26 -6.04 16.33
C ASP A 262 5.74 -5.44 15.00
N VAL A 263 4.43 -5.52 14.76
CA VAL A 263 3.73 -4.80 13.69
C VAL A 263 2.80 -3.77 14.31
N ILE A 264 3.11 -2.49 14.11
CA ILE A 264 2.25 -1.40 14.59
C ILE A 264 1.13 -1.20 13.58
N ILE A 265 -0.11 -1.19 14.07
CA ILE A 265 -1.33 -0.92 13.32
C ILE A 265 -1.86 0.46 13.70
N ILE A 266 -2.19 1.27 12.69
CA ILE A 266 -2.58 2.67 12.83
C ILE A 266 -3.86 2.94 12.04
N GLY A 267 -4.86 3.47 12.74
CA GLY A 267 -6.10 3.97 12.17
C GLY A 267 -6.98 2.89 11.53
N GLY A 268 -7.46 3.15 10.31
CA GLY A 268 -8.37 2.28 9.57
C GLY A 268 -9.84 2.62 9.77
N VAL A 269 -10.72 1.73 9.31
CA VAL A 269 -12.18 1.85 9.40
C VAL A 269 -12.78 0.59 10.03
N ASN A 270 -13.77 0.76 10.91
CA ASN A 270 -14.50 -0.34 11.53
C ASN A 270 -15.81 -0.68 10.78
N LYS A 271 -16.54 -1.69 11.27
CA LYS A 271 -17.84 -2.11 10.70
C LYS A 271 -18.91 -1.02 10.71
N ASP A 272 -18.83 -0.10 11.68
CA ASP A 272 -19.77 1.00 11.85
C ASP A 272 -19.43 2.21 10.94
N ARG A 273 -18.41 2.05 10.07
CA ARG A 273 -17.90 3.08 9.13
C ARG A 273 -17.26 4.27 9.84
N GLU A 274 -16.78 4.05 11.06
CA GLU A 274 -16.03 5.04 11.81
C GLU A 274 -14.55 4.95 11.40
N TYR A 275 -13.98 6.10 11.06
CA TYR A 275 -12.54 6.22 10.88
C TYR A 275 -11.88 6.26 12.24
N LEU A 276 -10.84 5.45 12.40
CA LEU A 276 -10.20 5.23 13.67
C LEU A 276 -8.91 6.03 13.76
N ASN A 277 -8.58 6.45 14.97
CA ASN A 277 -7.29 7.04 15.34
C ASN A 277 -6.50 6.11 16.28
N THR A 278 -6.93 4.86 16.43
CA THR A 278 -6.32 3.87 17.31
C THR A 278 -4.95 3.45 16.82
N VAL A 279 -4.01 3.26 17.75
CA VAL A 279 -2.69 2.68 17.50
C VAL A 279 -2.47 1.53 18.46
N PHE A 280 -2.10 0.36 17.93
CA PHE A 280 -1.71 -0.80 18.72
C PHE A 280 -0.67 -1.63 17.99
N LYS A 281 -0.15 -2.65 18.66
CA LYS A 281 0.89 -3.55 18.17
C LYS A 281 0.45 -5.01 18.30
#